data_AF-A0A1L9MQK1-F1
#
_entry.id   AF-A0A1L9MQK1-F1
#
_cell.length_a   1.000
_cell.length_b   1.000
_cell.length_c   1.000
_cell.angle_alpha   90.00
_cell.angle_beta   90.00
_cell.angle_gamma   90.00
#
_symmetry.space_group_name_H-M   'P 1'
#
loop_
_entity.id
_entity.type
_entity.pdbx_description
1 polymer ?
#
loop_
_entity_poly.entity_id
_entity_poly.type
_entity_poly.pdbx_seq_one_letter_code
_entity_poly.pdbx_strand_id
1 'polypeptide(L)'
;MMKIYNALGLNYEVSDLYYYRKVLIKMYWDDSTTLNVIAHIGDFFCLGHSMAAKFQSLLFVVLVKLSEKKKFGGTAAFNCYLTMPFDKRARIEIENENDEAYFQYFYIDYELYAEPLPADTLYFHAHWRRMTPTNGWASSRIQTDSLETQIPNFDGKVNYVIWETEGAGQYIGCNHSVAHFQGTWWGRRRRHDLHRR
;
A
#
# COMPACT_ATOMS: atom_id res chain seq x y z
N MET A 1 -8.00 30.01 10.44
CA MET A 1 -8.01 28.60 10.01
C MET A 1 -9.11 27.88 10.76
N MET A 2 -10.21 27.55 10.09
CA MET A 2 -11.41 26.99 10.72
C MET A 2 -11.21 25.48 10.94
N LYS A 3 -10.98 25.06 12.18
CA LYS A 3 -11.08 23.64 12.55
C LYS A 3 -12.57 23.28 12.56
N ILE A 4 -13.05 22.64 11.50
CA ILE A 4 -14.37 22.03 11.50
C ILE A 4 -14.27 20.79 12.39
N TYR A 5 -14.78 20.92 13.62
CA TYR A 5 -15.06 19.78 14.47
C TYR A 5 -16.30 19.09 13.91
N ASN A 6 -16.19 17.78 13.60
CA ASN A 6 -17.35 16.93 13.23
C ASN A 6 -18.49 16.94 14.28
N ALA A 7 -18.26 17.46 15.48
CA ALA A 7 -19.24 17.52 16.56
C ALA A 7 -20.13 18.78 16.55
N LEU A 8 -19.93 19.76 15.66
CA LEU A 8 -20.60 21.07 15.74
C LEU A 8 -21.19 21.59 14.42
N GLY A 9 -21.26 20.78 13.35
CA GLY A 9 -21.83 21.20 12.07
C GLY A 9 -22.33 20.04 11.21
N LEU A 10 -23.17 20.36 10.23
CA LEU A 10 -23.62 19.42 9.20
C LEU A 10 -22.38 18.91 8.44
N ASN A 11 -22.10 17.61 8.59
CA ASN A 11 -21.08 16.94 7.82
C ASN A 11 -21.72 16.47 6.50
N TYR A 12 -21.26 17.03 5.39
CA TYR A 12 -21.71 16.68 4.04
C TYR A 12 -20.70 15.74 3.33
N GLU A 13 -19.69 15.25 4.04
CA GLU A 13 -18.74 14.27 3.50
C GLU A 13 -19.44 12.91 3.43
N VAL A 14 -19.80 12.51 2.21
CA VAL A 14 -20.22 11.13 1.93
C VAL A 14 -18.95 10.29 1.91
N SER A 15 -18.71 9.54 2.98
CA SER A 15 -17.56 8.64 3.03
C SER A 15 -17.91 7.29 2.41
N ASP A 16 -17.21 6.95 1.33
CA ASP A 16 -17.25 5.61 0.75
C ASP A 16 -16.51 4.62 1.67
N LEU A 17 -17.12 3.47 1.94
CA LEU A 17 -16.52 2.39 2.75
C LEU A 17 -15.15 1.93 2.20
N TYR A 18 -14.95 2.03 0.90
CA TYR A 18 -13.75 1.62 0.19
C TYR A 18 -12.87 2.80 -0.24
N TYR A 19 -13.12 4.00 0.27
CA TYR A 19 -12.44 5.26 -0.07
C TYR A 19 -10.93 5.11 -0.31
N TYR A 20 -10.21 4.51 0.64
CA TYR A 20 -8.75 4.35 0.56
C TYR A 20 -8.22 3.37 -0.50
N ARG A 21 -9.12 2.65 -1.18
CA ARG A 21 -8.88 1.75 -2.32
C ARG A 21 -9.52 2.24 -3.62
N LYS A 22 -10.00 3.48 -3.64
CA LYS A 22 -10.50 4.18 -4.83
C LYS A 22 -9.74 5.48 -5.10
N VAL A 23 -8.66 5.72 -4.36
CA VAL A 23 -7.78 6.87 -4.56
C VAL A 23 -6.38 6.33 -4.77
N LEU A 24 -5.77 6.68 -5.89
CA LEU A 24 -4.41 6.29 -6.24
C LEU A 24 -3.43 7.41 -5.88
N ILE A 25 -2.27 7.01 -5.38
CA ILE A 25 -1.07 7.83 -5.33
C ILE A 25 -0.11 7.35 -6.42
N LYS A 26 0.32 8.29 -7.25
CA LYS A 26 1.25 8.08 -8.36
C LYS A 26 2.44 8.99 -8.19
N MET A 27 3.65 8.47 -8.34
CA MET A 27 4.87 9.29 -8.29
C MET A 27 5.77 8.99 -9.48
N TYR A 28 6.33 10.08 -10.02
CA TYR A 28 7.33 10.05 -11.08
C TYR A 28 8.56 10.79 -10.59
N TRP A 29 9.72 10.16 -10.75
CA TRP A 29 11.00 10.79 -10.49
C TRP A 29 11.60 11.28 -11.81
N ASP A 30 12.10 12.50 -11.78
CA ASP A 30 12.75 13.19 -12.89
C ASP A 30 11.91 13.16 -14.18
N ASP A 31 12.52 12.70 -15.27
CA ASP A 31 11.91 12.57 -16.59
C ASP A 31 11.36 11.17 -16.86
N SER A 32 11.19 10.34 -15.81
CA SER A 32 10.68 8.97 -15.98
C SER A 32 9.31 8.99 -16.67
N THR A 33 9.22 8.28 -17.80
CA THR A 33 7.96 8.05 -18.52
C THR A 33 7.16 6.91 -17.92
N THR A 34 7.75 6.12 -17.02
CA THR A 34 7.11 5.03 -16.30
C THR A 34 6.79 5.47 -14.86
N LEU A 35 5.71 4.93 -14.31
CA LEU A 35 5.34 5.15 -12.92
C LEU A 35 6.35 4.47 -12.00
N ASN A 36 7.03 5.24 -11.16
CA ASN A 36 7.94 4.71 -10.15
C ASN A 36 7.17 4.22 -8.92
N VAL A 37 6.12 4.96 -8.54
CA VAL A 37 5.19 4.59 -7.48
C VAL A 37 3.78 4.59 -8.03
N ILE A 38 3.04 3.50 -7.80
CA ILE A 38 1.60 3.42 -8.04
C ILE A 38 0.96 2.49 -7.00
N ALA A 39 0.09 3.06 -6.18
CA ALA A 39 -0.66 2.29 -5.20
C ALA A 39 -1.96 3.00 -4.83
N HIS A 40 -2.92 2.25 -4.30
CA HIS A 40 -4.01 2.86 -3.56
C HIS A 40 -3.46 3.54 -2.31
N ILE A 41 -3.95 4.75 -2.01
CA ILE A 41 -3.41 5.60 -0.94
C ILE A 41 -3.43 4.87 0.42
N GLY A 42 -4.48 4.12 0.73
CA GLY A 42 -4.53 3.33 1.97
C GLY A 42 -3.45 2.26 2.02
N ASP A 43 -3.38 1.43 0.99
CA ASP A 43 -2.45 0.31 0.95
C ASP A 43 -0.98 0.78 0.94
N PHE A 44 -0.67 1.93 0.32
CA PHE A 44 0.64 2.58 0.38
C PHE A 44 1.06 2.92 1.82
N PHE A 45 0.14 3.53 2.59
CA PHE A 45 0.38 3.90 3.99
C PHE A 45 0.06 2.78 4.99
N CYS A 46 0.02 1.51 4.56
CA CYS A 46 -0.23 0.36 5.42
C CYS A 46 -1.65 0.26 6.03
N LEU A 47 -2.64 0.96 5.47
CA LEU A 47 -4.06 0.82 5.77
C LEU A 47 -4.72 -0.11 4.75
N GLY A 48 -4.72 -1.41 5.06
CA GLY A 48 -5.31 -2.44 4.22
C GLY A 48 -6.84 -2.43 4.23
N HIS A 49 -7.45 -2.84 3.11
CA HIS A 49 -8.90 -3.04 2.95
C HIS A 49 -9.78 -1.81 3.24
N SER A 50 -9.20 -0.61 3.22
CA SER A 50 -9.89 0.63 3.63
C SER A 50 -10.43 0.60 5.06
N MET A 51 -9.92 -0.29 5.92
CA MET A 51 -10.31 -0.38 7.32
C MET A 51 -9.40 0.50 8.17
N ALA A 52 -9.95 1.57 8.74
CA ALA A 52 -9.19 2.53 9.52
C ALA A 52 -8.66 1.91 10.82
N ALA A 53 -7.35 1.76 10.93
CA ALA A 53 -6.69 1.25 12.12
C ALA A 53 -5.41 2.04 12.41
N LYS A 54 -5.05 2.14 13.69
CA LYS A 54 -3.76 2.71 14.09
C LYS A 54 -2.65 1.74 13.71
N PHE A 55 -1.59 2.26 13.09
CA PHE A 55 -0.40 1.52 12.72
C PHE A 55 0.83 2.42 12.91
N GLN A 56 1.95 1.84 13.34
CA GLN A 56 3.20 2.57 13.49
C GLN A 56 4.37 1.65 13.17
N SER A 57 5.28 2.14 12.36
CA SER A 57 6.57 1.56 12.04
C SER A 57 7.61 2.68 11.97
N LEU A 58 8.87 2.35 11.68
CA LEU A 58 9.91 3.35 11.45
C LEU A 58 9.59 4.26 10.25
N LEU A 59 8.99 3.70 9.20
CA LEU A 59 8.82 4.37 7.91
C LEU A 59 7.42 4.94 7.70
N PHE A 60 6.41 4.33 8.32
CA PHE A 60 5.00 4.68 8.11
C PHE A 60 4.25 4.75 9.44
N VAL A 61 3.38 5.76 9.56
CA VAL A 61 2.52 5.95 10.73
C VAL A 61 1.10 6.30 10.28
N VAL A 62 0.11 5.58 10.82
CA VAL A 62 -1.31 5.81 10.61
C VAL A 62 -1.97 6.14 11.94
N LEU A 63 -2.59 7.32 12.01
CA LEU A 63 -3.33 7.79 13.17
C LEU A 63 -4.82 7.83 12.86
N VAL A 64 -5.62 7.30 13.77
CA VAL A 64 -7.08 7.21 13.63
C VAL A 64 -7.73 7.68 14.92
N LYS A 65 -8.78 8.49 14.82
CA LYS A 65 -9.62 8.89 15.96
C LYS A 65 -10.30 7.67 16.56
N LEU A 66 -10.58 7.68 17.86
CA LEU A 66 -11.21 6.53 18.51
C LEU A 66 -12.59 6.20 17.90
N SER A 67 -13.33 7.23 17.47
CA SER A 67 -14.63 7.09 16.79
C SER A 67 -14.56 6.38 15.43
N GLU A 68 -13.41 6.41 14.76
CA GLU A 68 -13.23 5.87 13.40
C GLU A 68 -12.52 4.50 13.39
N LYS A 69 -12.04 4.06 14.55
CA LYS A 69 -11.27 2.82 14.67
C LYS A 69 -12.08 1.60 14.21
N LYS A 70 -11.47 0.79 13.35
CA LYS A 70 -12.05 -0.42 12.72
C LYS A 70 -13.30 -0.16 11.87
N LYS A 71 -13.50 1.06 11.37
CA LYS A 71 -14.55 1.37 10.39
C LYS A 71 -13.97 1.37 8.99
N PHE A 72 -14.69 0.77 8.05
CA PHE A 72 -14.42 0.91 6.63
C PHE A 72 -14.68 2.36 6.20
N GLY A 73 -13.73 2.98 5.50
CA GLY A 73 -13.81 4.39 5.09
C GLY A 73 -13.68 5.39 6.25
N GLY A 74 -13.34 4.93 7.45
CA GLY A 74 -13.16 5.82 8.61
C GLY A 74 -11.97 6.76 8.42
N THR A 75 -12.08 8.01 8.86
CA THR A 75 -10.99 8.99 8.64
C THR A 75 -9.69 8.60 9.34
N ALA A 76 -8.59 8.65 8.59
CA ALA A 76 -7.23 8.35 9.02
C ALA A 76 -6.26 9.43 8.53
N ALA A 77 -5.22 9.68 9.33
CA ALA A 77 -4.09 10.53 8.97
C ALA A 77 -2.85 9.67 8.72
N PHE A 78 -2.12 10.00 7.68
CA PHE A 78 -0.99 9.22 7.18
C PHE A 78 0.31 10.02 7.26
N ASN A 79 1.40 9.36 7.65
CA ASN A 79 2.75 9.91 7.60
C ASN A 79 3.69 8.86 6.98
N CYS A 80 4.62 9.33 6.15
CA CYS A 80 5.67 8.54 5.54
C CYS A 80 7.00 9.27 5.75
N TYR A 81 8.02 8.52 6.18
CA TYR A 81 9.37 9.00 6.46
C TYR A 81 10.42 8.33 5.56
N LEU A 82 9.99 7.72 4.46
CA LEU A 82 10.90 7.19 3.44
C LEU A 82 11.62 8.33 2.73
N THR A 83 12.92 8.17 2.56
CA THR A 83 13.70 9.05 1.68
C THR A 83 13.39 8.72 0.22
N MET A 84 12.87 9.69 -0.52
CA MET A 84 12.50 9.55 -1.92
C MET A 84 13.32 10.55 -2.76
N PRO A 85 14.56 10.21 -3.13
CA PRO A 85 15.44 11.12 -3.86
C PRO A 85 14.90 11.40 -5.27
N PHE A 86 15.19 12.60 -5.78
CA PHE A 86 15.02 13.02 -7.16
C PHE A 86 16.12 14.01 -7.53
N ASP A 87 16.52 14.08 -8.79
CA ASP A 87 17.64 14.94 -9.23
C ASP A 87 17.14 16.21 -9.94
N LYS A 88 16.12 16.09 -10.80
CA LYS A 88 15.54 17.18 -11.58
C LYS A 88 14.18 17.61 -11.09
N ARG A 89 13.28 16.65 -10.84
CA ARG A 89 11.91 16.94 -10.38
C ARG A 89 11.25 15.73 -9.74
N ALA A 90 10.34 15.99 -8.81
CA ALA A 90 9.37 15.01 -8.34
C ALA A 90 7.97 15.44 -8.78
N ARG A 91 7.20 14.51 -9.35
CA ARG A 91 5.78 14.72 -9.65
C ARG A 91 4.95 13.71 -8.87
N ILE A 92 4.11 14.20 -7.96
CA ILE A 92 3.17 13.39 -7.19
C ILE A 92 1.76 13.72 -7.67
N GLU A 93 1.05 12.71 -8.13
CA GLU A 93 -0.33 12.80 -8.61
C GLU A 93 -1.25 12.01 -7.69
N ILE A 94 -2.40 12.59 -7.38
CA ILE A 94 -3.49 11.91 -6.68
C ILE A 94 -4.65 11.79 -7.65
N GLU A 95 -5.10 10.55 -7.88
CA GLU A 95 -6.22 10.26 -8.77
C GLU A 95 -7.37 9.68 -7.97
N ASN A 96 -8.52 10.35 -8.04
CA ASN A 96 -9.76 9.88 -7.45
C ASN A 96 -10.53 9.04 -8.48
N GLU A 97 -10.61 7.74 -8.24
CA GLU A 97 -11.42 6.79 -9.04
C GLU A 97 -12.83 6.60 -8.44
N ASN A 98 -13.21 7.44 -7.47
CA ASN A 98 -14.53 7.40 -6.86
C ASN A 98 -15.52 8.36 -7.54
N ASP A 99 -16.80 8.06 -7.40
CA ASP A 99 -17.91 8.92 -7.84
C ASP A 99 -18.08 10.15 -6.92
N GLU A 100 -17.59 10.04 -5.68
CA GLU A 100 -17.65 11.08 -4.66
C GLU A 100 -16.45 12.03 -4.72
N ALA A 101 -16.67 13.28 -4.33
CA ALA A 101 -15.61 14.30 -4.29
C ALA A 101 -14.51 13.93 -3.29
N TYR A 102 -13.24 14.09 -3.72
CA TYR A 102 -12.07 13.82 -2.90
C TYR A 102 -11.45 15.12 -2.37
N PHE A 103 -11.22 15.17 -1.07
CA PHE A 103 -10.49 16.26 -0.42
C PHE A 103 -9.36 15.69 0.43
N GLN A 104 -8.16 16.26 0.27
CA GLN A 104 -6.98 15.85 1.02
C GLN A 104 -6.16 17.04 1.44
N TYR A 105 -5.83 17.04 2.71
CA TYR A 105 -4.81 17.91 3.26
C TYR A 105 -3.47 17.18 3.28
N PHE A 106 -2.42 17.78 2.74
CA PHE A 106 -1.11 17.13 2.65
C PHE A 106 0.02 18.11 2.92
N TYR A 107 1.14 17.54 3.34
CA TYR A 107 2.45 18.18 3.38
C TYR A 107 3.44 17.29 2.64
N ILE A 108 4.32 17.90 1.87
CA ILE A 108 5.48 17.26 1.26
C ILE A 108 6.67 18.12 1.66
N ASP A 109 7.42 17.63 2.64
CA ASP A 109 8.66 18.26 3.09
C ASP A 109 9.82 17.66 2.29
N TYR A 110 10.64 18.51 1.69
CA TYR A 110 11.77 18.10 0.87
C TYR A 110 12.93 19.09 1.01
N GLU A 111 14.14 18.61 0.73
CA GLU A 111 15.35 19.41 0.70
C GLU A 111 15.87 19.50 -0.74
N LEU A 112 16.37 20.67 -1.13
CA LEU A 112 17.07 20.87 -2.39
C LEU A 112 18.56 21.06 -2.09
N TYR A 113 19.39 20.29 -2.77
CA TYR A 113 20.84 20.42 -2.71
C TYR A 113 21.35 21.24 -3.88
N ALA A 114 22.43 22.00 -3.67
CA ALA A 114 23.07 22.77 -4.73
C ALA A 114 23.85 21.86 -5.69
N GLU A 115 24.44 20.80 -5.15
CA GLU A 115 25.16 19.78 -5.90
C GLU A 115 24.21 18.65 -6.31
N PRO A 116 24.43 18.03 -7.48
CA PRO A 116 23.64 16.89 -7.92
C PRO A 116 23.82 15.69 -6.97
N LEU A 117 22.83 14.80 -6.95
CA LEU A 117 22.93 13.59 -6.16
C LEU A 117 24.04 12.67 -6.71
N PRO A 118 24.66 11.82 -5.87
CA PRO A 118 25.62 10.82 -6.34
C PRO A 118 25.04 9.96 -7.47
N ALA A 119 25.86 9.63 -8.47
CA ALA A 119 25.41 8.90 -9.67
C ALA A 119 24.87 7.48 -9.39
N ASP A 120 25.20 6.91 -8.23
CA ASP A 120 24.71 5.61 -7.74
C ASP A 120 23.48 5.72 -6.83
N THR A 121 22.87 6.91 -6.74
CA THR A 121 21.64 7.11 -5.96
C THR A 121 20.50 6.28 -6.54
N LEU A 122 19.85 5.50 -5.68
CA LEU A 122 18.69 4.69 -6.02
C LEU A 122 17.40 5.48 -5.78
N TYR A 123 16.44 5.32 -6.69
CA TYR A 123 15.12 5.94 -6.58
C TYR A 123 14.14 5.03 -5.86
N PHE A 124 13.14 5.62 -5.20
CA PHE A 124 12.14 4.86 -4.48
C PHE A 124 11.08 4.28 -5.44
N HIS A 125 10.74 3.01 -5.29
CA HIS A 125 9.69 2.36 -6.06
C HIS A 125 8.70 1.63 -5.15
N ALA A 126 7.42 1.72 -5.49
CA ALA A 126 6.36 0.98 -4.79
C ALA A 126 5.16 0.74 -5.70
N HIS A 127 4.77 -0.52 -5.86
CA HIS A 127 3.66 -0.95 -6.70
C HIS A 127 2.68 -1.76 -5.87
N TRP A 128 1.40 -1.49 -6.07
CA TRP A 128 0.32 -2.28 -5.52
C TRP A 128 -0.07 -3.41 -6.47
N ARG A 129 -0.31 -4.60 -5.90
CA ARG A 129 -0.80 -5.78 -6.60
C ARG A 129 -1.93 -6.40 -5.78
N ARG A 130 -2.90 -6.99 -6.46
CA ARG A 130 -4.02 -7.72 -5.84
C ARG A 130 -4.34 -8.97 -6.64
N MET A 131 -4.76 -10.00 -5.91
CA MET A 131 -5.38 -11.19 -6.48
C MET A 131 -6.68 -11.47 -5.73
N THR A 132 -7.80 -11.59 -6.44
CA THR A 132 -9.09 -11.92 -5.83
C THR A 132 -9.99 -12.64 -6.85
N PRO A 133 -10.29 -13.94 -6.66
CA PRO A 133 -9.74 -14.82 -5.64
C PRO A 133 -8.24 -15.11 -5.89
N THR A 134 -7.50 -15.50 -4.85
CA THR A 134 -6.11 -15.95 -5.01
C THR A 134 -6.11 -17.31 -5.72
N ASN A 135 -5.29 -17.48 -6.77
CA ASN A 135 -5.15 -18.80 -7.40
C ASN A 135 -4.37 -19.71 -6.46
N GLY A 136 -5.10 -20.51 -5.69
CA GLY A 136 -4.55 -21.65 -4.98
C GLY A 136 -4.40 -22.85 -5.91
N TRP A 137 -3.65 -23.84 -5.48
CA TRP A 137 -3.58 -25.14 -6.18
C TRP A 137 -4.72 -26.08 -5.78
N ALA A 138 -5.28 -25.89 -4.58
CA ALA A 138 -6.37 -26.71 -4.06
C ALA A 138 -7.74 -26.13 -4.48
N SER A 139 -8.73 -27.01 -4.63
CA SER A 139 -10.13 -26.60 -4.84
C SER A 139 -10.61 -25.71 -3.70
N SER A 140 -11.46 -24.72 -3.99
CA SER A 140 -12.11 -23.87 -2.98
C SER A 140 -12.99 -24.64 -1.98
N ARG A 141 -13.33 -25.91 -2.29
CA ARG A 141 -14.04 -26.83 -1.41
C ARG A 141 -13.15 -27.46 -0.34
N ILE A 142 -11.83 -27.42 -0.54
CA ILE A 142 -10.87 -27.95 0.43
C ILE A 142 -10.50 -26.82 1.39
N GLN A 143 -10.52 -27.14 2.69
CA GLN A 143 -10.21 -26.19 3.74
C GLN A 143 -8.71 -25.86 3.74
N THR A 144 -8.38 -24.56 3.81
CA THR A 144 -7.00 -24.10 3.99
C THR A 144 -6.44 -24.66 5.30
N ASP A 145 -5.22 -25.20 5.23
CA ASP A 145 -4.50 -25.82 6.34
C ASP A 145 -5.03 -27.21 6.77
N SER A 146 -5.77 -27.89 5.90
CA SER A 146 -6.09 -29.32 6.06
C SER A 146 -4.92 -30.21 5.59
N LEU A 147 -4.93 -31.50 5.97
CA LEU A 147 -3.92 -32.48 5.55
C LEU A 147 -3.84 -32.59 4.02
N GLU A 148 -4.98 -32.52 3.34
CA GLU A 148 -5.10 -32.55 1.88
C GLU A 148 -4.42 -31.34 1.24
N THR A 149 -4.27 -30.22 1.96
CA THR A 149 -3.56 -29.01 1.51
C THR A 149 -2.08 -28.97 1.88
N GLN A 150 -1.50 -30.06 2.39
CA GLN A 150 -0.08 -30.13 2.75
C GLN A 150 0.77 -30.73 1.62
N ILE A 151 0.54 -30.28 0.38
CA ILE A 151 1.35 -30.67 -0.77
C ILE A 151 2.52 -29.69 -0.91
N PRO A 152 3.78 -30.18 -0.93
CA PRO A 152 4.95 -29.32 -1.16
C PRO A 152 4.90 -28.63 -2.53
N ASN A 153 5.26 -27.34 -2.56
CA ASN A 153 5.45 -26.56 -3.78
C ASN A 153 6.95 -26.33 -4.02
N PHE A 154 7.57 -27.13 -4.89
CA PHE A 154 9.02 -27.08 -5.12
C PHE A 154 9.45 -26.05 -6.17
N ASP A 155 8.59 -25.70 -7.12
CA ASP A 155 8.95 -24.80 -8.23
C ASP A 155 8.50 -23.34 -8.01
N GLY A 156 7.62 -23.11 -7.03
CA GLY A 156 7.14 -21.78 -6.68
C GLY A 156 6.23 -21.13 -7.72
N LYS A 157 5.89 -21.79 -8.83
CA LYS A 157 5.20 -21.17 -9.97
C LYS A 157 3.79 -20.69 -9.66
N VAL A 158 3.14 -21.32 -8.67
CA VAL A 158 1.79 -20.96 -8.20
C VAL A 158 1.81 -20.01 -7.00
N ASN A 159 2.98 -19.46 -6.62
CA ASN A 159 3.06 -18.49 -5.54
C ASN A 159 2.51 -17.14 -5.97
N TYR A 160 1.99 -16.39 -5.00
CA TYR A 160 1.69 -14.99 -5.21
C TYR A 160 2.98 -14.18 -5.31
N VAL A 161 3.18 -13.50 -6.45
CA VAL A 161 4.32 -12.63 -6.68
C VAL A 161 4.06 -11.27 -6.03
N ILE A 162 4.80 -10.98 -4.95
CA ILE A 162 4.74 -9.70 -4.23
C ILE A 162 5.39 -8.58 -5.05
N TRP A 163 6.57 -8.86 -5.60
CA TRP A 163 7.39 -7.90 -6.33
C TRP A 163 8.13 -8.58 -7.47
N GLU A 164 8.24 -7.89 -8.60
CA GLU A 164 8.99 -8.33 -9.78
C GLU A 164 9.52 -7.08 -10.48
N THR A 165 10.83 -7.02 -10.68
CA THR A 165 11.51 -5.88 -11.31
C THR A 165 12.86 -6.33 -11.86
N GLU A 166 13.40 -5.56 -12.78
CA GLU A 166 14.77 -5.67 -13.28
C GLU A 166 15.55 -4.39 -12.93
N GLY A 167 16.85 -4.50 -12.63
CA GLY A 167 17.71 -3.38 -12.28
C GLY A 167 18.53 -3.61 -11.00
N ALA A 168 19.34 -2.61 -10.64
CA ALA A 168 20.10 -2.60 -9.39
C ALA A 168 19.29 -1.90 -8.30
N GLY A 169 19.20 -2.50 -7.11
CA GLY A 169 18.47 -1.91 -6.00
C GLY A 169 18.40 -2.80 -4.77
N GLN A 170 17.61 -2.38 -3.79
CA GLN A 170 17.37 -3.12 -2.56
C GLN A 170 15.88 -3.19 -2.26
N TYR A 171 15.41 -4.38 -1.89
CA TYR A 171 14.04 -4.57 -1.45
C TYR A 171 13.91 -4.21 0.03
N ILE A 172 13.14 -3.16 0.34
CA ILE A 172 13.06 -2.60 1.70
C ILE A 172 11.80 -2.99 2.48
N GLY A 173 10.74 -3.52 1.84
CA GLY A 173 9.55 -3.93 2.59
C GLY A 173 8.30 -4.30 1.78
N CYS A 174 7.31 -4.83 2.50
CA CYS A 174 5.97 -5.18 2.00
C CYS A 174 4.91 -4.81 3.03
N ASN A 175 3.81 -4.19 2.59
CA ASN A 175 2.53 -4.29 3.28
C ASN A 175 1.71 -5.43 2.65
N HIS A 176 1.42 -6.48 3.42
CA HIS A 176 0.66 -7.63 2.94
C HIS A 176 -0.68 -7.75 3.69
N SER A 177 -1.77 -7.47 2.99
CA SER A 177 -3.13 -7.52 3.54
C SER A 177 -3.89 -8.72 2.97
N VAL A 178 -4.34 -9.62 3.83
CA VAL A 178 -5.06 -10.85 3.46
C VAL A 178 -6.45 -10.85 4.07
N ALA A 179 -7.47 -10.96 3.20
CA ALA A 179 -8.83 -11.27 3.61
C ALA A 179 -9.08 -12.76 3.40
N HIS A 180 -9.25 -13.50 4.51
CA HIS A 180 -9.49 -14.95 4.50
C HIS A 180 -10.88 -15.26 5.05
N PHE A 181 -11.67 -16.04 4.30
CA PHE A 181 -13.09 -16.26 4.59
C PHE A 181 -13.45 -17.68 5.04
N GLN A 182 -12.48 -18.61 5.10
CA GLN A 182 -12.75 -19.99 5.57
C GLN A 182 -12.66 -20.14 7.09
N GLY A 183 -12.27 -19.10 7.83
CA GLY A 183 -12.16 -19.14 9.30
C GLY A 183 -10.97 -19.94 9.84
N THR A 184 -10.17 -20.56 8.98
CA THR A 184 -8.95 -21.29 9.35
C THR A 184 -7.69 -20.44 9.31
N TRP A 185 -6.58 -20.98 9.81
CA TRP A 185 -5.28 -20.33 9.65
C TRP A 185 -4.83 -20.35 8.19
N TRP A 186 -4.40 -19.20 7.67
CA TRP A 186 -4.01 -19.04 6.26
C TRP A 186 -2.48 -18.98 6.05
N GLY A 187 -1.70 -18.72 7.10
CA GLY A 187 -0.28 -18.36 6.99
C GLY A 187 0.73 -19.51 7.05
N ARG A 188 0.32 -20.78 6.87
CA ARG A 188 1.25 -21.93 6.99
C ARG A 188 2.19 -22.14 5.81
N ARG A 189 2.25 -21.21 4.84
CA ARG A 189 3.09 -21.35 3.64
C ARG A 189 4.46 -20.70 3.84
N ARG A 190 5.53 -21.44 3.52
CA ARG A 190 6.91 -20.96 3.62
C ARG A 190 7.21 -19.94 2.52
N ARG A 191 7.89 -18.85 2.88
CA ARG A 191 8.48 -17.93 1.92
C ARG A 191 9.74 -18.61 1.34
N HIS A 192 9.78 -18.79 0.02
CA HIS A 192 10.99 -19.22 -0.69
C HIS A 192 11.57 -17.99 -1.39
N ASP A 193 12.65 -17.44 -0.85
CA ASP A 193 13.42 -16.40 -1.53
C ASP A 193 14.31 -17.08 -2.59
N LEU A 194 13.81 -17.13 -3.83
CA LEU A 194 14.59 -17.54 -4.99
C LEU A 194 15.44 -16.34 -5.45
N HIS A 195 16.53 -16.05 -4.74
CA HIS A 195 17.61 -15.25 -5.30
C HIS A 195 18.33 -16.08 -6.38
N ARG A 196 17.88 -15.95 -7.63
CA ARG A 196 18.72 -16.35 -8.76
C ARG A 196 19.85 -15.34 -8.88
N ARG A 197 21.07 -15.86 -8.73
CA ARG A 197 22.34 -15.18 -9.03
C ARG A 197 22.42 -14.85 -10.51
#